data_AF-A0A2E4HNG2-F1
#
_entry.id   AF-A0A2E4HNG2-F1
#
_cell.length_a   1.000
_cell.length_b   1.000
_cell.length_c   1.000
_cell.angle_alpha   90.00
_cell.angle_beta   90.00
_cell.angle_gamma   90.00
#
_symmetry.space_group_name_H-M   'P 1'
#
loop_
_entity.id
_entity.type
_entity.pdbx_description
1 polymer ?
#
loop_
_entity_poly.entity_id
_entity_poly.type
_entity_poly.pdbx_seq_one_letter_code
_entity_poly.pdbx_strand_id
1 'polypeptide(L)'
;MVQLKDIKRLSLKCKYYEDLYNIIWELNTANKITINDSKDIKIGLFNTPCGGFGDIIVCKTFYDYLNEWYPNANIYICTTAPKKYKDLGIEGNIYKLYSLDGNDENECIDYGNLVLKKKVIFDIMITIPIINKTFDIKEFKKLINYANVFNTFSVSEYNGEYPPYTFPIGVGEDNLGLLFNNFKWKQQNIISKPYAMVYIQPSPEWGVHSKYCFLSYLEMICKNYHKTHPKFQVVIPKWIDEEVFQNDIFKRKIIQIIKKYYDSIYFIDESGGRGMGPIYDKKKSKSKITFRADILPQKREIFISLMKDSIQDILLTGDQSLTDILSCCKEKRVWYQIAPWKKGLAYHLSKQVPNKFYSTFKTSCGTLKSININIDWKNFIRENDFRIHGKKRMDSIILGINQLKKSNQYLKNLLHIINHSRYLETAQTKINKLK
;
A
#
# COMPACT_ATOMS: atom_id res chain seq x y z
N MET A 1 -30.13 5.87 18.33
CA MET A 1 -30.48 7.25 17.92
C MET A 1 -29.45 8.18 18.55
N VAL A 2 -28.81 9.08 17.79
CA VAL A 2 -27.78 10.00 18.33
C VAL A 2 -28.41 10.90 19.38
N GLN A 3 -27.88 10.85 20.60
CA GLN A 3 -28.32 11.71 21.69
C GLN A 3 -27.36 12.89 21.84
N LEU A 4 -27.91 14.07 22.11
CA LEU A 4 -27.12 15.29 22.32
C LEU A 4 -26.06 15.12 23.43
N LYS A 5 -26.36 14.32 24.46
CA LYS A 5 -25.42 14.00 25.54
C LYS A 5 -24.14 13.33 25.03
N ASP A 6 -24.25 12.49 24.00
CA ASP A 6 -23.10 11.77 23.43
C ASP A 6 -22.21 12.70 22.61
N ILE A 7 -22.82 13.63 21.86
CA ILE A 7 -22.09 14.69 21.14
C ILE A 7 -21.27 15.53 22.13
N LYS A 8 -21.89 16.00 23.21
CA LYS A 8 -21.22 16.78 24.26
C LYS A 8 -20.08 15.99 24.91
N ARG A 9 -20.35 14.73 25.28
CA ARG A 9 -19.36 13.83 25.88
C ARG A 9 -18.15 13.60 24.97
N LEU A 10 -18.37 13.35 23.68
CA LEU A 10 -17.28 13.13 22.71
C LEU A 10 -16.49 14.41 22.48
N SER A 11 -17.17 15.55 22.30
CA SER A 11 -16.53 16.86 22.12
C SER A 11 -15.58 17.22 23.27
N LEU A 12 -15.95 16.92 24.51
CA LEU A 12 -15.12 17.16 25.69
C LEU A 12 -13.88 16.24 25.79
N LYS A 13 -13.84 15.13 25.05
CA LYS A 13 -12.68 14.22 25.01
C LYS A 13 -11.64 14.63 23.97
N CYS A 14 -12.00 15.49 23.03
CA CYS A 14 -11.10 16.00 21.99
C CYS A 14 -9.94 16.79 22.61
N LYS A 15 -8.72 16.51 22.16
CA LYS A 15 -7.50 17.23 22.58
C LYS A 15 -7.05 18.25 21.53
N TYR A 16 -7.35 17.97 20.26
CA TYR A 16 -7.06 18.83 19.12
C TYR A 16 -8.36 19.23 18.41
N TYR A 17 -8.32 20.32 17.64
CA TYR A 17 -9.50 20.81 16.91
C TYR A 17 -10.02 19.77 15.91
N GLU A 18 -9.10 19.09 15.26
CA GLU A 18 -9.31 18.09 14.23
C GLU A 18 -9.99 16.83 14.78
N ASP A 19 -9.88 16.55 16.08
CA ASP A 19 -10.60 15.45 16.73
C ASP A 19 -12.12 15.66 16.67
N LEU A 20 -12.59 16.92 16.60
CA LEU A 20 -14.01 17.22 16.45
C LEU A 20 -14.58 16.67 15.13
N TYR A 21 -13.75 16.47 14.12
CA TYR A 21 -14.16 15.92 12.83
C TYR A 21 -14.58 14.46 12.96
N ASN A 22 -14.09 13.76 13.99
CA ASN A 22 -14.34 12.34 14.20
C ASN A 22 -15.69 12.04 14.86
N ILE A 23 -16.31 13.03 15.50
CA ILE A 23 -17.54 12.85 16.28
C ILE A 23 -18.64 12.16 15.45
N ILE A 24 -18.78 12.50 14.16
CA ILE A 24 -19.84 11.94 13.32
C ILE A 24 -19.78 10.41 13.20
N TRP A 25 -18.60 9.85 13.07
CA TRP A 25 -18.43 8.40 12.96
C TRP A 25 -18.23 7.76 14.34
N GLU A 26 -17.63 8.46 15.31
CA GLU A 26 -17.49 7.94 16.68
C GLU A 26 -18.83 7.63 17.36
N LEU A 27 -19.85 8.47 17.12
CA LEU A 27 -21.22 8.26 17.57
C LEU A 27 -21.85 6.94 17.09
N ASN A 28 -21.33 6.39 15.99
CA ASN A 28 -21.90 5.25 15.30
C ASN A 28 -21.06 3.97 15.41
N THR A 29 -19.94 4.00 16.15
CA THR A 29 -18.99 2.88 16.28
C THR A 29 -19.57 1.58 16.85
N ALA A 30 -20.64 1.67 17.66
CA ALA A 30 -21.34 0.53 18.23
C ALA A 30 -22.55 0.06 17.39
N ASN A 31 -22.94 0.85 16.39
CA ASN A 31 -24.13 0.56 15.59
C ASN A 31 -23.78 -0.42 14.46
N LYS A 32 -24.68 -1.35 14.19
CA LYS A 32 -24.56 -2.27 13.05
C LYS A 32 -25.23 -1.65 11.83
N ILE A 33 -24.54 -1.64 10.70
CA ILE A 33 -25.09 -1.22 9.41
C ILE A 33 -25.95 -2.33 8.82
N THR A 34 -26.99 -1.95 8.08
CA THR A 34 -27.80 -2.84 7.24
C THR A 34 -27.54 -2.56 5.75
N ILE A 35 -27.86 -3.52 4.88
CA ILE A 35 -27.70 -3.35 3.42
C ILE A 35 -28.43 -2.09 2.91
N ASN A 36 -29.60 -1.78 3.49
CA ASN A 36 -30.39 -0.62 3.13
C ASN A 36 -29.76 0.72 3.53
N ASP A 37 -28.88 0.74 4.52
CA ASP A 37 -28.19 1.97 4.92
C ASP A 37 -27.22 2.45 3.83
N SER A 38 -26.70 1.55 3.00
CA SER A 38 -25.82 1.92 1.89
C SER A 38 -26.54 2.25 0.58
N LYS A 39 -27.86 2.01 0.54
CA LYS A 39 -28.65 2.12 -0.68
C LYS A 39 -28.60 3.54 -1.25
N ASP A 40 -28.27 3.64 -2.53
CA ASP A 40 -28.23 4.88 -3.30
C ASP A 40 -27.19 5.91 -2.83
N ILE A 41 -26.34 5.56 -1.84
CA ILE A 41 -25.24 6.43 -1.41
C ILE A 41 -24.23 6.57 -2.54
N LYS A 42 -23.87 7.81 -2.88
CA LYS A 42 -22.85 8.11 -3.88
C LYS A 42 -21.51 8.37 -3.21
N ILE A 43 -20.54 7.48 -3.43
CA ILE A 43 -19.19 7.56 -2.86
C ILE A 43 -18.19 7.90 -3.96
N GLY A 44 -17.52 9.05 -3.86
CA GLY A 44 -16.46 9.46 -4.78
C GLY A 44 -15.07 9.21 -4.20
N LEU A 45 -14.25 8.40 -4.87
CA LEU A 45 -12.84 8.18 -4.56
C LEU A 45 -12.00 9.13 -5.40
N PHE A 46 -11.26 10.05 -4.79
CA PHE A 46 -10.44 11.04 -5.47
C PHE A 46 -8.98 10.63 -5.43
N ASN A 47 -8.39 10.38 -6.59
CA ASN A 47 -6.98 10.00 -6.72
C ASN A 47 -6.29 10.85 -7.79
N THR A 48 -5.25 11.56 -7.38
CA THR A 48 -4.33 12.32 -8.23
C THR A 48 -2.97 11.62 -8.15
N PRO A 49 -2.75 10.59 -8.99
CA PRO A 49 -1.59 9.71 -8.84
C PRO A 49 -0.27 10.47 -9.02
N CYS A 50 0.72 10.04 -8.24
CA CYS A 50 2.03 10.66 -8.11
C CYS A 50 3.14 9.65 -8.37
N GLY A 51 3.61 9.52 -9.62
CA GLY A 51 4.71 8.62 -9.94
C GLY A 51 4.33 7.14 -9.82
N GLY A 52 4.15 6.47 -10.96
CA GLY A 52 3.95 5.03 -11.01
C GLY A 52 2.52 4.56 -10.65
N PHE A 53 2.41 3.36 -10.06
CA PHE A 53 1.14 2.65 -9.86
C PHE A 53 0.73 2.47 -8.38
N GLY A 54 1.58 2.83 -7.40
CA GLY A 54 1.31 2.58 -5.98
C GLY A 54 -0.05 3.11 -5.53
N ASP A 55 -0.27 4.41 -5.72
CA ASP A 55 -1.49 5.12 -5.35
C ASP A 55 -2.75 4.58 -6.04
N ILE A 56 -2.56 4.18 -7.30
CA ILE A 56 -3.62 3.64 -8.14
C ILE A 56 -4.06 2.28 -7.61
N ILE A 57 -3.11 1.44 -7.19
CA ILE A 57 -3.42 0.15 -6.57
C ILE A 57 -4.05 0.33 -5.20
N VAL A 58 -3.61 1.30 -4.39
CA VAL A 58 -4.26 1.63 -3.11
C VAL A 58 -5.71 2.05 -3.34
N CYS A 59 -5.94 2.99 -4.25
CA CYS A 59 -7.29 3.47 -4.60
C CYS A 59 -8.16 2.35 -5.20
N LYS A 60 -7.61 1.54 -6.11
CA LYS A 60 -8.31 0.35 -6.64
C LYS A 60 -8.67 -0.63 -5.52
N THR A 61 -7.76 -0.92 -4.61
CA THR A 61 -8.02 -1.87 -3.52
C THR A 61 -9.14 -1.36 -2.62
N PHE A 62 -9.11 -0.06 -2.30
CA PHE A 62 -10.20 0.58 -1.55
C PHE A 62 -11.53 0.58 -2.32
N TYR A 63 -11.50 0.81 -3.63
CA TYR A 63 -12.66 0.68 -4.51
C TYR A 63 -13.24 -0.74 -4.48
N ASP A 64 -12.41 -1.76 -4.60
CA ASP A 64 -12.84 -3.16 -4.55
C ASP A 64 -13.51 -3.47 -3.21
N TYR A 65 -12.93 -3.01 -2.09
CA TYR A 65 -13.52 -3.16 -0.76
C TYR A 65 -14.89 -2.49 -0.63
N LEU A 66 -15.04 -1.26 -1.11
CA LEU A 66 -16.33 -0.58 -1.02
C LEU A 66 -17.40 -1.30 -1.82
N ASN A 67 -17.07 -1.82 -3.01
CA ASN A 67 -18.01 -2.58 -3.82
C ASN A 67 -18.40 -3.90 -3.13
N GLU A 68 -17.45 -4.56 -2.47
CA GLU A 68 -17.71 -5.78 -1.70
C GLU A 68 -18.56 -5.49 -0.45
N TRP A 69 -18.25 -4.44 0.30
CA TRP A 69 -18.92 -4.11 1.56
C TRP A 69 -20.32 -3.51 1.34
N TYR A 70 -20.50 -2.75 0.27
CA TYR A 70 -21.69 -1.94 0.01
C TYR A 70 -22.18 -2.09 -1.44
N PRO A 71 -22.68 -3.27 -1.83
CA PRO A 71 -23.08 -3.56 -3.22
C PRO A 71 -24.24 -2.67 -3.73
N ASN A 72 -24.99 -2.02 -2.84
CA ASN A 72 -26.08 -1.10 -3.20
C ASN A 72 -25.67 0.39 -3.20
N ALA A 73 -24.40 0.68 -2.93
CA ALA A 73 -23.85 2.02 -3.06
C ALA A 73 -23.36 2.26 -4.49
N ASN A 74 -23.39 3.52 -4.91
CA ASN A 74 -22.82 3.95 -6.18
C ASN A 74 -21.40 4.48 -5.94
N ILE A 75 -20.40 3.69 -6.31
CA ILE A 75 -19.00 4.05 -6.08
C ILE A 75 -18.37 4.55 -7.38
N TYR A 76 -17.64 5.66 -7.30
CA TYR A 76 -17.02 6.35 -8.42
C TYR A 76 -15.54 6.59 -8.16
N ILE A 77 -14.71 6.46 -9.20
CA ILE A 77 -13.31 6.88 -9.15
C ILE A 77 -13.18 8.20 -9.91
N CYS A 78 -12.82 9.26 -9.21
CA CYS A 78 -12.48 10.57 -9.76
C CYS A 78 -10.95 10.70 -9.84
N THR A 79 -10.40 10.75 -11.04
CA THR A 79 -8.93 10.71 -11.23
C THR A 79 -8.46 11.48 -12.44
N THR A 80 -7.20 11.94 -12.42
CA THR A 80 -6.53 12.48 -13.61
C THR A 80 -6.07 11.38 -14.58
N ALA A 81 -5.98 10.11 -14.13
CA ALA A 81 -5.44 9.00 -14.93
C ALA A 81 -6.44 7.85 -15.19
N PRO A 82 -7.59 8.10 -15.85
CA PRO A 82 -8.65 7.09 -16.01
C PRO A 82 -8.20 5.83 -16.78
N LYS A 83 -7.26 5.97 -17.72
CA LYS A 83 -6.74 4.83 -18.50
C LYS A 83 -6.05 3.79 -17.61
N LYS A 84 -5.25 4.22 -16.63
CA LYS A 84 -4.52 3.32 -15.73
C LYS A 84 -5.48 2.41 -14.93
N TYR A 85 -6.67 2.90 -14.58
CA TYR A 85 -7.71 2.09 -13.92
C TYR A 85 -8.44 1.14 -14.86
N LYS A 86 -8.71 1.57 -16.10
CA LYS A 86 -9.28 0.70 -17.14
C LYS A 86 -8.34 -0.46 -17.47
N ASP A 87 -7.04 -0.19 -17.55
CA ASP A 87 -6.01 -1.21 -17.78
C ASP A 87 -5.91 -2.23 -16.63
N LEU A 88 -6.39 -1.86 -15.42
CA LEU A 88 -6.53 -2.75 -14.26
C LEU A 88 -7.87 -3.49 -14.22
N GLY A 89 -8.67 -3.41 -15.30
CA GLY A 89 -9.96 -4.10 -15.44
C GLY A 89 -11.11 -3.46 -14.66
N ILE A 90 -10.98 -2.18 -14.26
CA ILE A 90 -12.11 -1.45 -13.68
C ILE A 90 -12.99 -0.93 -14.82
N GLU A 91 -14.16 -1.55 -14.94
CA GLU A 91 -15.22 -1.14 -15.85
C GLU A 91 -16.24 -0.26 -15.10
N GLY A 92 -16.74 0.81 -15.72
CA GLY A 92 -17.83 1.63 -15.17
C GLY A 92 -17.43 3.05 -14.73
N ASN A 93 -17.78 3.40 -13.49
CA ASN A 93 -17.92 4.75 -12.93
C ASN A 93 -16.58 5.50 -12.69
N ILE A 94 -15.79 5.69 -13.74
CA ILE A 94 -14.54 6.45 -13.70
C ILE A 94 -14.76 7.84 -14.31
N TYR A 95 -14.59 8.88 -13.50
CA TYR A 95 -14.68 10.27 -13.91
C TYR A 95 -13.30 10.91 -13.99
N LYS A 96 -13.02 11.51 -15.16
CA LYS A 96 -11.79 12.28 -15.37
C LYS A 96 -11.86 13.61 -14.61
N LEU A 97 -10.82 13.88 -13.83
CA LEU A 97 -10.47 15.20 -13.33
C LEU A 97 -9.58 15.89 -14.36
N TYR A 98 -9.85 17.16 -14.62
CA TYR A 98 -9.13 17.95 -15.62
C TYR A 98 -8.31 19.02 -14.91
N SER A 99 -7.13 19.31 -15.43
CA SER A 99 -6.34 20.44 -14.96
C SER A 99 -6.95 21.77 -15.41
N LEU A 100 -6.92 22.77 -14.53
CA LEU A 100 -7.38 24.13 -14.85
C LEU A 100 -6.45 24.82 -15.87
N ASP A 101 -5.16 24.48 -15.88
CA ASP A 101 -4.18 24.99 -16.84
C ASP A 101 -4.21 24.28 -18.21
N GLY A 102 -5.08 23.27 -18.36
CA GLY A 102 -5.19 22.46 -19.58
C GLY A 102 -4.11 21.40 -19.76
N ASN A 103 -3.11 21.34 -18.87
CA ASN A 103 -2.05 20.34 -18.91
C ASN A 103 -2.46 19.08 -18.12
N ASP A 104 -3.24 18.23 -18.77
CA ASP A 104 -3.73 16.96 -18.22
C ASP A 104 -2.63 15.87 -18.12
N GLU A 105 -1.40 16.13 -18.57
CA GLU A 105 -0.28 15.18 -18.47
C GLU A 105 0.48 15.27 -17.14
N ASN A 106 0.27 16.35 -16.39
CA ASN A 106 0.90 16.53 -15.08
C ASN A 106 0.39 15.48 -14.08
N GLU A 107 1.33 14.82 -13.40
CA GLU A 107 1.05 13.98 -12.23
C GLU A 107 1.05 14.87 -10.95
N CYS A 108 0.52 14.36 -9.83
CA CYS A 108 0.50 15.09 -8.55
C CYS A 108 -0.22 16.44 -8.52
N ILE A 109 -1.16 16.71 -9.44
CA ILE A 109 -1.86 18.00 -9.47
C ILE A 109 -2.67 18.19 -8.18
N ASP A 110 -2.47 19.34 -7.52
CA ASP A 110 -3.24 19.72 -6.36
C ASP A 110 -4.74 19.84 -6.68
N TYR A 111 -5.59 19.42 -5.74
CA TYR A 111 -7.05 19.52 -5.91
C TYR A 111 -7.52 20.94 -6.22
N GLY A 112 -6.83 21.96 -5.72
CA GLY A 112 -7.11 23.37 -6.03
C GLY A 112 -7.00 23.73 -7.51
N ASN A 113 -6.24 22.96 -8.28
CA ASN A 113 -5.97 23.17 -9.70
C ASN A 113 -6.74 22.19 -10.59
N LEU A 114 -7.72 21.48 -10.04
CA LEU A 114 -8.51 20.48 -10.76
C LEU A 114 -9.98 20.88 -10.86
N VAL A 115 -10.64 20.37 -11.89
CA VAL A 115 -12.09 20.49 -12.07
C VAL A 115 -12.72 19.15 -12.44
N LEU A 116 -13.86 18.85 -11.80
CA LEU A 116 -14.73 17.74 -12.18
C LEU A 116 -15.86 18.26 -13.07
N LYS A 117 -15.82 17.95 -14.37
CA LYS A 117 -16.84 18.41 -15.33
C LYS A 117 -18.18 17.65 -15.20
N LYS A 118 -18.19 16.48 -14.56
CA LYS A 118 -19.41 15.67 -14.38
C LYS A 118 -20.28 16.27 -13.29
N LYS A 119 -21.57 16.49 -13.60
CA LYS A 119 -22.58 16.94 -12.64
C LYS A 119 -23.04 15.76 -11.77
N VAL A 120 -22.31 15.52 -10.69
CA VAL A 120 -22.63 14.51 -9.69
C VAL A 120 -22.48 15.12 -8.30
N ILE A 121 -23.39 14.79 -7.39
CA ILE A 121 -23.29 15.14 -5.97
C ILE A 121 -22.98 13.85 -5.21
N PHE A 122 -21.82 13.83 -4.59
CA PHE A 122 -21.36 12.76 -3.72
C PHE A 122 -21.82 12.99 -2.29
N ASP A 123 -22.26 11.91 -1.65
CA ASP A 123 -22.61 11.89 -0.24
C ASP A 123 -21.37 11.71 0.63
N ILE A 124 -20.40 10.95 0.12
CA ILE A 124 -19.11 10.68 0.73
C ILE A 124 -18.03 10.88 -0.31
N MET A 125 -16.99 11.61 0.04
CA MET A 125 -15.80 11.84 -0.76
C MET A 125 -14.60 11.33 0.01
N ILE A 126 -13.74 10.55 -0.64
CA ILE A 126 -12.56 9.95 0.00
C ILE A 126 -11.36 10.26 -0.86
N THR A 127 -10.35 10.95 -0.32
CA THR A 127 -9.10 11.26 -1.01
C THR A 127 -8.08 10.14 -0.77
N ILE A 128 -7.52 9.56 -1.84
CA ILE A 128 -6.73 8.32 -1.77
C ILE A 128 -5.50 8.35 -2.68
N PRO A 129 -4.31 8.00 -2.17
CA PRO A 129 -3.84 8.34 -0.83
C PRO A 129 -3.44 9.82 -0.79
N ILE A 130 -3.35 10.37 0.41
CA ILE A 130 -2.72 11.67 0.64
C ILE A 130 -1.22 11.44 0.90
N ILE A 131 -0.39 11.99 0.00
CA ILE A 131 1.05 11.73 -0.08
C ILE A 131 1.80 13.03 0.22
N ASN A 132 2.81 12.96 1.08
CA ASN A 132 3.77 14.03 1.35
C ASN A 132 3.21 15.39 1.79
N LYS A 133 1.92 15.48 2.13
CA LYS A 133 1.27 16.70 2.64
C LYS A 133 0.07 16.35 3.50
N THR A 134 -0.31 17.28 4.37
CA THR A 134 -1.57 17.18 5.12
C THR A 134 -2.75 17.45 4.18
N PHE A 135 -3.85 16.73 4.35
CA PHE A 135 -5.08 17.00 3.60
C PHE A 135 -5.68 18.35 4.01
N ASP A 136 -5.94 19.23 3.04
CA ASP A 136 -6.63 20.51 3.26
C ASP A 136 -8.01 20.51 2.58
N ILE A 137 -9.06 20.58 3.41
CA ILE A 137 -10.44 20.68 2.96
C ILE A 137 -10.73 21.99 2.20
N LYS A 138 -10.02 23.08 2.47
CA LYS A 138 -10.18 24.36 1.76
C LYS A 138 -9.69 24.26 0.33
N GLU A 139 -8.56 23.60 0.11
CA GLU A 139 -8.07 23.30 -1.23
C GLU A 139 -9.01 22.34 -1.96
N PHE A 140 -9.49 21.28 -1.29
CA PHE A 140 -10.44 20.35 -1.90
C PHE A 140 -11.78 21.02 -2.26
N LYS A 141 -12.22 22.04 -1.50
CA LYS A 141 -13.42 22.84 -1.82
C LYS A 141 -13.32 23.60 -3.14
N LYS A 142 -12.12 23.92 -3.62
CA LYS A 142 -11.95 24.54 -4.95
C LYS A 142 -12.33 23.55 -6.07
N LEU A 143 -12.11 22.25 -5.86
CA LEU A 143 -12.58 21.18 -6.75
C LEU A 143 -14.07 20.86 -6.54
N ILE A 144 -14.49 20.64 -5.29
CA ILE A 144 -15.87 20.30 -4.91
C ILE A 144 -16.40 21.30 -3.86
N ASN A 145 -17.14 22.31 -4.29
CA ASN A 145 -17.56 23.44 -3.45
C ASN A 145 -18.35 23.09 -2.18
N TYR A 146 -19.14 22.00 -2.19
CA TYR A 146 -19.95 21.55 -1.05
C TYR A 146 -19.20 20.61 -0.10
N ALA A 147 -17.93 20.29 -0.38
CA ALA A 147 -17.10 19.46 0.48
C ALA A 147 -16.94 20.08 1.88
N ASN A 148 -16.96 19.24 2.90
CA ASN A 148 -16.74 19.63 4.29
C ASN A 148 -16.17 18.45 5.07
N VAL A 149 -15.77 18.71 6.32
CA VAL A 149 -15.12 17.73 7.19
C VAL A 149 -15.99 16.53 7.57
N PHE A 150 -17.31 16.56 7.31
CA PHE A 150 -18.23 15.46 7.62
C PHE A 150 -18.61 14.62 6.41
N ASN A 151 -18.32 15.05 5.18
CA ASN A 151 -18.55 14.26 3.98
C ASN A 151 -17.26 14.02 3.16
N THR A 152 -16.12 14.49 3.64
CA THR A 152 -14.82 14.35 2.96
C THR A 152 -13.81 13.75 3.91
N PHE A 153 -13.22 12.62 3.51
CA PHE A 153 -12.35 11.80 4.34
C PHE A 153 -11.04 11.53 3.63
N SER A 154 -9.97 11.30 4.38
CA SER A 154 -8.64 11.04 3.82
C SER A 154 -8.13 9.65 4.17
N VAL A 155 -7.45 9.03 3.20
CA VAL A 155 -6.75 7.76 3.35
C VAL A 155 -5.25 8.05 3.29
N SER A 156 -4.49 7.51 4.24
CA SER A 156 -3.03 7.68 4.25
C SER A 156 -2.33 6.70 3.31
N GLU A 157 -1.06 6.96 3.01
CA GLU A 157 -0.15 5.86 2.68
C GLU A 157 0.08 4.94 3.89
N TYR A 158 0.73 3.78 3.68
CA TYR A 158 1.15 2.89 4.76
C TYR A 158 2.07 3.61 5.76
N ASN A 159 1.61 3.72 7.01
CA ASN A 159 2.25 4.48 8.09
C ASN A 159 2.59 5.92 7.67
N GLY A 160 1.64 6.61 7.03
CA GLY A 160 1.81 7.95 6.48
C GLY A 160 2.29 9.00 7.50
N GLU A 161 3.13 9.93 7.05
CA GLU A 161 3.85 10.88 7.91
C GLU A 161 3.08 12.18 8.19
N TYR A 162 1.94 12.42 7.53
CA TYR A 162 1.23 13.70 7.53
C TYR A 162 -0.22 13.58 8.05
N PRO A 163 -0.41 13.19 9.34
CA PRO A 163 -1.73 13.17 9.96
C PRO A 163 -2.36 14.59 10.02
N PRO A 164 -3.68 14.69 10.27
CA PRO A 164 -4.61 13.60 10.55
C PRO A 164 -5.16 12.90 9.30
N TYR A 165 -5.44 11.59 9.45
CA TYR A 165 -6.12 10.78 8.44
C TYR A 165 -7.39 10.18 9.01
N THR A 166 -8.47 10.13 8.22
CA THR A 166 -9.67 9.38 8.62
C THR A 166 -9.39 7.86 8.61
N PHE A 167 -8.68 7.41 7.58
CA PHE A 167 -8.28 6.02 7.39
C PHE A 167 -6.74 5.92 7.36
N PRO A 168 -6.07 5.92 8.53
CA PRO A 168 -4.65 5.64 8.61
C PRO A 168 -4.42 4.15 8.27
N ILE A 169 -3.79 3.88 7.13
CA ILE A 169 -3.38 2.55 6.70
C ILE A 169 -1.97 2.30 7.25
N GLY A 170 -1.70 1.10 7.76
CA GLY A 170 -0.38 0.76 8.27
C GLY A 170 -0.41 -0.29 9.37
N VAL A 171 0.70 -0.37 10.09
CA VAL A 171 0.92 -1.29 11.22
C VAL A 171 1.11 -0.46 12.49
N GLY A 172 0.56 -0.88 13.62
CA GLY A 172 0.61 -0.11 14.88
C GLY A 172 -0.77 0.25 15.42
N GLU A 173 -0.83 0.64 16.70
CA GLU A 173 -2.09 0.87 17.43
C GLU A 173 -2.98 1.96 16.81
N ASP A 174 -2.38 2.99 16.22
CA ASP A 174 -3.12 4.10 15.60
C ASP A 174 -3.54 3.83 14.13
N ASN A 175 -3.16 2.68 13.56
CA ASN A 175 -3.45 2.31 12.18
C ASN A 175 -4.60 1.31 12.10
N LEU A 176 -5.32 1.34 10.97
CA LEU A 176 -6.44 0.44 10.69
C LEU A 176 -6.01 -0.89 10.06
N GLY A 177 -4.71 -1.11 9.85
CA GLY A 177 -4.19 -2.31 9.21
C GLY A 177 -3.73 -2.10 7.77
N LEU A 178 -3.30 -3.20 7.15
CA LEU A 178 -2.80 -3.27 5.79
C LEU A 178 -3.92 -3.64 4.81
N LEU A 179 -3.83 -3.13 3.58
CA LEU A 179 -4.75 -3.51 2.50
C LEU A 179 -4.37 -4.89 1.92
N PHE A 180 -5.07 -5.94 2.34
CA PHE A 180 -4.92 -7.30 1.80
C PHE A 180 -5.89 -7.61 0.67
N ASN A 181 -5.40 -8.28 -0.37
CA ASN A 181 -6.19 -8.52 -1.57
C ASN A 181 -6.56 -9.99 -1.77
N ASN A 182 -7.79 -10.23 -2.22
CA ASN A 182 -8.23 -11.53 -2.73
C ASN A 182 -8.09 -11.53 -4.26
N PHE A 183 -6.85 -11.58 -4.77
CA PHE A 183 -6.61 -11.50 -6.22
C PHE A 183 -6.83 -12.83 -6.93
N LYS A 184 -7.37 -12.73 -8.15
CA LYS A 184 -7.26 -13.79 -9.17
C LYS A 184 -5.82 -13.77 -9.69
N TRP A 185 -5.16 -14.92 -9.71
CA TRP A 185 -3.82 -15.07 -10.27
C TRP A 185 -3.87 -16.15 -11.35
N LYS A 186 -2.99 -16.00 -12.35
CA LYS A 186 -2.86 -16.95 -13.45
C LYS A 186 -1.56 -17.71 -13.26
N GLN A 187 -1.64 -19.04 -13.33
CA GLN A 187 -0.45 -19.89 -13.27
C GLN A 187 0.56 -19.47 -14.34
N GLN A 188 1.74 -19.07 -13.89
CA GLN A 188 2.84 -18.71 -14.77
C GLN A 188 3.47 -19.96 -15.40
N ASN A 189 3.89 -19.84 -16.67
CA ASN A 189 4.63 -20.85 -17.43
C ASN A 189 5.99 -20.30 -17.94
N ILE A 190 6.45 -19.18 -17.36
CA ILE A 190 7.63 -18.42 -17.82
C ILE A 190 8.91 -19.13 -17.36
N ILE A 191 8.91 -19.66 -16.14
CA ILE A 191 10.10 -20.27 -15.52
C ILE A 191 9.73 -21.54 -14.77
N SER A 192 10.58 -22.57 -14.95
CA SER A 192 10.48 -23.84 -14.23
C SER A 192 11.01 -23.72 -12.80
N LYS A 193 10.32 -24.37 -11.85
CA LYS A 193 10.76 -24.55 -10.47
C LYS A 193 12.02 -25.45 -10.41
N PRO A 194 12.91 -25.28 -9.41
CA PRO A 194 12.89 -24.29 -8.33
C PRO A 194 13.60 -22.97 -8.73
N TYR A 195 13.09 -21.84 -8.24
CA TYR A 195 13.75 -20.54 -8.38
C TYR A 195 13.49 -19.63 -7.18
N ALA A 196 14.42 -18.72 -6.90
CA ALA A 196 14.21 -17.59 -6.00
C ALA A 196 13.70 -16.37 -6.74
N MET A 197 12.98 -15.51 -6.03
CA MET A 197 12.49 -14.24 -6.57
C MET A 197 13.04 -13.07 -5.77
N VAL A 198 13.59 -12.10 -6.49
CA VAL A 198 14.08 -10.84 -5.96
C VAL A 198 13.36 -9.71 -6.68
N TYR A 199 12.74 -8.82 -5.93
CA TYR A 199 12.09 -7.61 -6.43
C TYR A 199 12.38 -6.45 -5.49
N ILE A 200 13.52 -5.80 -5.71
CA ILE A 200 14.00 -4.67 -4.90
C ILE A 200 14.31 -3.47 -5.79
N GLN A 201 14.27 -2.27 -5.21
CA GLN A 201 14.55 -1.03 -5.91
C GLN A 201 16.06 -0.76 -5.90
N PRO A 202 16.60 -0.10 -6.95
CA PRO A 202 17.96 0.40 -6.91
C PRO A 202 18.11 1.37 -5.73
N SER A 203 19.32 1.52 -5.20
CA SER A 203 19.51 2.51 -4.15
C SER A 203 19.39 3.90 -4.76
N PRO A 204 18.73 4.87 -4.10
CA PRO A 204 18.86 6.26 -4.51
C PRO A 204 20.33 6.70 -4.37
N GLU A 205 20.73 7.76 -5.07
CA GLU A 205 22.12 8.27 -5.11
C GLU A 205 22.76 8.45 -3.72
N TRP A 206 21.96 8.66 -2.69
CA TRP A 206 22.39 8.90 -1.30
C TRP A 206 22.40 7.66 -0.40
N GLY A 207 22.23 6.44 -0.94
CA GLY A 207 22.27 5.20 -0.16
C GLY A 207 22.96 4.03 -0.89
N VAL A 208 23.61 3.13 -0.14
CA VAL A 208 24.28 1.92 -0.70
C VAL A 208 23.48 0.63 -0.41
N HIS A 209 22.25 0.79 0.07
CA HIS A 209 21.52 -0.26 0.77
C HIS A 209 21.08 -1.42 -0.14
N SER A 210 20.68 -1.17 -1.39
CA SER A 210 20.19 -2.19 -2.34
C SER A 210 21.24 -3.25 -2.69
N LYS A 211 22.49 -2.84 -2.95
CA LYS A 211 23.58 -3.77 -3.29
C LYS A 211 23.91 -4.68 -2.11
N TYR A 212 24.04 -4.09 -0.92
CA TYR A 212 24.25 -4.85 0.31
C TYR A 212 23.09 -5.81 0.59
N CYS A 213 21.85 -5.31 0.47
CA CYS A 213 20.62 -6.07 0.67
C CYS A 213 20.58 -7.33 -0.21
N PHE A 214 20.87 -7.17 -1.49
CA PHE A 214 20.96 -8.28 -2.44
C PHE A 214 22.06 -9.27 -2.09
N LEU A 215 23.28 -8.80 -1.77
CA LEU A 215 24.40 -9.69 -1.42
C LEU A 215 24.11 -10.53 -0.17
N SER A 216 23.51 -9.93 0.87
CA SER A 216 23.12 -10.64 2.09
C SER A 216 22.06 -11.71 1.82
N TYR A 217 21.02 -11.38 1.04
CA TYR A 217 20.02 -12.36 0.62
C TYR A 217 20.62 -13.49 -0.21
N LEU A 218 21.48 -13.14 -1.17
CA LEU A 218 22.14 -14.07 -2.07
C LEU A 218 22.99 -15.09 -1.31
N GLU A 219 23.78 -14.65 -0.33
CA GLU A 219 24.57 -15.55 0.51
C GLU A 219 23.69 -16.53 1.27
N MET A 220 22.59 -16.04 1.85
CA MET A 220 21.63 -16.86 2.58
C MET A 220 20.95 -17.91 1.70
N ILE A 221 20.41 -17.53 0.54
CA ILE A 221 19.74 -18.49 -0.35
C ILE A 221 20.73 -19.50 -0.94
N CYS A 222 21.96 -19.09 -1.26
CA CYS A 222 22.97 -20.02 -1.74
C CYS A 222 23.28 -21.06 -0.67
N LYS A 223 23.52 -20.63 0.58
CA LYS A 223 23.78 -21.56 1.69
C LYS A 223 22.60 -22.49 1.95
N ASN A 224 21.37 -21.99 1.90
CA ASN A 224 20.17 -22.75 2.23
C ASN A 224 19.80 -23.79 1.15
N TYR A 225 19.94 -23.44 -0.13
CA TYR A 225 19.34 -24.23 -1.21
C TYR A 225 20.33 -25.00 -2.12
N HIS A 226 21.64 -24.74 -2.06
CA HIS A 226 22.59 -25.38 -2.99
C HIS A 226 22.63 -26.91 -2.94
N LYS A 227 22.41 -27.50 -1.75
CA LYS A 227 22.44 -28.97 -1.59
C LYS A 227 21.22 -29.64 -2.22
N THR A 228 20.05 -29.01 -2.14
CA THR A 228 18.79 -29.55 -2.64
C THR A 228 18.53 -29.17 -4.10
N HIS A 229 19.14 -28.08 -4.57
CA HIS A 229 18.93 -27.54 -5.92
C HIS A 229 20.27 -27.31 -6.64
N PRO A 230 20.92 -28.36 -7.18
CA PRO A 230 22.19 -28.21 -7.90
C PRO A 230 22.07 -27.33 -9.16
N LYS A 231 20.88 -27.24 -9.75
CA LYS A 231 20.52 -26.30 -10.82
C LYS A 231 19.50 -25.33 -10.26
N PHE A 232 19.91 -24.11 -9.98
CA PHE A 232 19.05 -23.12 -9.32
C PHE A 232 18.92 -21.85 -10.14
N GLN A 233 17.74 -21.23 -10.11
CA GLN A 233 17.48 -19.98 -10.83
C GLN A 233 17.11 -18.87 -9.85
N VAL A 234 17.46 -17.63 -10.19
CA VAL A 234 17.11 -16.44 -9.40
C VAL A 234 16.57 -15.38 -10.33
N VAL A 235 15.29 -15.05 -10.19
CA VAL A 235 14.66 -13.94 -10.90
C VAL A 235 15.10 -12.64 -10.23
N ILE A 236 15.65 -11.71 -11.01
CA ILE A 236 16.19 -10.42 -10.53
C ILE A 236 15.65 -9.25 -11.36
N PRO A 237 15.55 -8.04 -10.80
CA PRO A 237 15.28 -6.83 -11.58
C PRO A 237 16.49 -6.46 -12.46
N LYS A 238 16.22 -5.81 -13.60
CA LYS A 238 17.21 -5.37 -14.60
C LYS A 238 18.42 -4.68 -14.00
N TRP A 239 18.20 -3.74 -13.08
CA TRP A 239 19.27 -2.92 -12.51
C TRP A 239 20.35 -3.77 -11.82
N ILE A 240 20.01 -4.94 -11.25
CA ILE A 240 21.00 -5.82 -10.64
C ILE A 240 21.93 -6.39 -11.71
N ASP A 241 21.37 -6.83 -12.83
CA ASP A 241 22.14 -7.33 -13.98
C ASP A 241 23.03 -6.21 -14.54
N GLU A 242 22.50 -5.00 -14.76
CA GLU A 242 23.29 -3.85 -15.18
C GLU A 242 24.46 -3.57 -14.23
N GLU A 243 24.19 -3.53 -12.92
CA GLU A 243 25.20 -3.30 -11.89
C GLU A 243 26.27 -4.40 -11.86
N VAL A 244 25.93 -5.67 -12.10
CA VAL A 244 26.92 -6.76 -12.18
C VAL A 244 27.93 -6.53 -13.29
N PHE A 245 27.52 -5.95 -14.42
CA PHE A 245 28.39 -5.79 -15.58
C PHE A 245 29.00 -4.40 -15.72
N GLN A 246 28.48 -3.40 -15.00
CA GLN A 246 29.05 -2.06 -14.93
C GLN A 246 29.96 -1.85 -13.71
N ASN A 247 29.85 -2.70 -12.67
CA ASN A 247 30.62 -2.56 -11.44
C ASN A 247 31.40 -3.84 -11.08
N ASP A 248 32.70 -3.83 -11.38
CA ASP A 248 33.61 -4.95 -11.10
C ASP A 248 33.70 -5.33 -9.62
N ILE A 249 33.58 -4.37 -8.71
CA ILE A 249 33.61 -4.64 -7.26
C ILE A 249 32.39 -5.45 -6.87
N PHE A 250 31.21 -5.06 -7.36
CA PHE A 250 29.96 -5.77 -7.11
C PHE A 250 29.98 -7.18 -7.73
N LYS A 251 30.42 -7.29 -8.98
CA LYS A 251 30.63 -8.58 -9.68
C LYS A 251 31.52 -9.54 -8.90
N ARG A 252 32.69 -9.07 -8.44
CA ARG A 252 33.64 -9.90 -7.68
C ARG A 252 33.02 -10.39 -6.37
N LYS A 253 32.25 -9.55 -5.66
CA LYS A 253 31.54 -9.95 -4.43
C LYS A 253 30.51 -11.04 -4.69
N ILE A 254 29.72 -10.92 -5.76
CA ILE A 254 28.76 -11.96 -6.18
C ILE A 254 29.48 -13.28 -6.45
N ILE A 255 30.55 -13.26 -7.25
CA ILE A 255 31.32 -14.46 -7.57
C ILE A 255 31.90 -15.09 -6.29
N GLN A 256 32.46 -14.28 -5.38
CA GLN A 256 33.02 -14.76 -4.12
C GLN A 256 31.99 -15.44 -3.22
N ILE A 257 30.76 -14.94 -3.17
CA ILE A 257 29.66 -15.55 -2.41
C ILE A 257 29.27 -16.88 -3.05
N ILE A 258 28.97 -16.86 -4.36
CA ILE A 258 28.33 -17.99 -5.04
C ILE A 258 29.29 -19.15 -5.25
N LYS A 259 30.57 -18.89 -5.56
CA LYS A 259 31.56 -19.96 -5.87
C LYS A 259 31.81 -20.92 -4.70
N LYS A 260 31.38 -20.56 -3.48
CA LYS A 260 31.40 -21.43 -2.30
C LYS A 260 30.34 -22.54 -2.38
N TYR A 261 29.32 -22.38 -3.22
CA TYR A 261 28.11 -23.21 -3.24
C TYR A 261 27.77 -23.77 -4.62
N TYR A 262 28.10 -23.06 -5.70
CA TYR A 262 27.85 -23.48 -7.08
C TYR A 262 29.12 -23.42 -7.92
N ASP A 263 29.26 -24.36 -8.86
CA ASP A 263 30.43 -24.48 -9.73
C ASP A 263 30.40 -23.47 -10.90
N SER A 264 29.20 -23.07 -11.36
CA SER A 264 29.04 -22.10 -12.46
C SER A 264 27.99 -21.04 -12.19
N ILE A 265 28.21 -19.85 -12.75
CA ILE A 265 27.34 -18.67 -12.58
C ILE A 265 26.96 -18.11 -13.94
N TYR A 266 25.66 -18.06 -14.22
CA TYR A 266 25.09 -17.58 -15.48
C TYR A 266 24.18 -16.37 -15.25
N PHE A 267 24.12 -15.49 -16.22
CA PHE A 267 23.18 -14.37 -16.29
C PHE A 267 22.48 -14.39 -17.65
N ILE A 268 21.15 -14.22 -17.64
CA ILE A 268 20.32 -14.00 -18.82
C ILE A 268 19.77 -12.58 -18.67
N ASP A 269 20.16 -11.71 -19.60
CA ASP A 269 19.71 -10.32 -19.67
C ASP A 269 18.32 -10.21 -20.32
N GLU A 270 17.76 -9.01 -20.37
CA GLU A 270 16.43 -8.76 -20.96
C GLU A 270 16.27 -9.20 -22.42
N SER A 271 17.38 -9.33 -23.16
CA SER A 271 17.36 -9.76 -24.57
C SER A 271 17.30 -11.29 -24.74
N GLY A 272 17.30 -12.04 -23.64
CA GLY A 272 17.25 -13.51 -23.67
C GLY A 272 18.62 -14.17 -23.75
N GLY A 273 19.72 -13.41 -23.59
CA GLY A 273 21.04 -14.00 -23.44
C GLY A 273 22.20 -13.03 -23.71
N ARG A 274 23.14 -12.95 -22.76
CA ARG A 274 24.48 -12.44 -23.03
C ARG A 274 25.27 -13.54 -23.75
N GLY A 275 25.67 -13.31 -24.99
CA GLY A 275 26.43 -14.27 -25.84
C GLY A 275 27.84 -14.65 -25.35
N MET A 276 28.15 -14.52 -24.06
CA MET A 276 29.51 -14.63 -23.49
C MET A 276 29.69 -15.77 -22.46
N GLY A 277 28.75 -16.70 -22.36
CA GLY A 277 28.87 -17.83 -21.44
C GLY A 277 28.82 -17.43 -19.96
N PRO A 278 29.23 -18.31 -19.03
CA PRO A 278 29.17 -18.05 -17.60
C PRO A 278 30.16 -16.96 -17.16
N ILE A 279 29.78 -16.12 -16.20
CA ILE A 279 30.70 -15.13 -15.60
C ILE A 279 31.75 -15.79 -14.69
N TYR A 280 31.50 -17.04 -14.29
CA TYR A 280 32.42 -17.90 -13.55
C TYR A 280 32.06 -19.35 -13.85
N ASP A 281 33.05 -20.17 -14.16
CA ASP A 281 32.85 -21.60 -14.41
C ASP A 281 34.04 -22.43 -13.91
N LYS A 282 33.73 -23.44 -13.10
CA LYS A 282 34.68 -24.44 -12.68
C LYS A 282 34.67 -25.59 -13.68
N LYS A 283 35.86 -26.02 -14.13
CA LYS A 283 36.02 -27.18 -15.03
C LYS A 283 35.23 -28.38 -14.48
N LYS A 284 34.44 -29.03 -15.35
CA LYS A 284 33.54 -30.16 -15.02
C LYS A 284 32.48 -29.80 -13.97
N SER A 285 31.81 -28.66 -14.17
CA SER A 285 30.73 -28.17 -13.32
C SER A 285 29.61 -29.21 -13.10
N LYS A 286 29.24 -29.41 -11.83
CA LYS A 286 28.12 -30.29 -11.44
C LYS A 286 26.92 -29.48 -10.93
N SER A 287 27.13 -28.19 -10.65
CA SER A 287 26.13 -27.30 -10.07
C SER A 287 26.18 -25.91 -10.70
N LYS A 288 25.02 -25.33 -10.97
CA LYS A 288 24.94 -23.99 -11.56
C LYS A 288 23.83 -23.16 -10.95
N ILE A 289 24.08 -21.86 -10.86
CA ILE A 289 23.06 -20.85 -10.59
C ILE A 289 22.89 -19.94 -11.81
N THR A 290 21.65 -19.60 -12.14
CA THR A 290 21.31 -18.74 -13.27
C THR A 290 20.45 -17.57 -12.82
N PHE A 291 20.94 -16.35 -13.02
CA PHE A 291 20.19 -15.13 -12.80
C PHE A 291 19.38 -14.79 -14.04
N ARG A 292 18.11 -14.42 -13.85
CA ARG A 292 17.12 -14.18 -14.91
C ARG A 292 16.60 -12.76 -14.80
N ALA A 293 17.19 -11.85 -15.57
CA ALA A 293 16.73 -10.46 -15.70
C ALA A 293 15.71 -10.28 -16.84
N ASP A 294 15.54 -11.30 -17.68
CA ASP A 294 14.56 -11.38 -18.77
C ASP A 294 13.10 -11.56 -18.33
N ILE A 295 12.88 -11.86 -17.05
CA ILE A 295 11.54 -12.21 -16.56
C ILE A 295 10.78 -10.99 -16.09
N LEU A 296 11.42 -9.98 -15.50
CA LEU A 296 10.74 -8.81 -14.94
C LEU A 296 10.91 -7.59 -15.86
N PRO A 297 9.93 -6.66 -15.91
CA PRO A 297 8.67 -6.62 -15.15
C PRO A 297 7.55 -7.53 -15.72
N GLN A 298 6.55 -7.84 -14.90
CA GLN A 298 5.37 -8.63 -15.31
C GLN A 298 4.07 -7.96 -14.88
N LYS A 299 2.97 -8.29 -15.58
CA LYS A 299 1.62 -7.94 -15.11
C LYS A 299 1.38 -8.53 -13.71
N ARG A 300 0.63 -7.81 -12.87
CA ARG A 300 0.43 -8.16 -11.45
C ARG A 300 -0.03 -9.61 -11.23
N GLU A 301 -0.92 -10.13 -12.06
CA GLU A 301 -1.40 -11.54 -11.95
C GLU A 301 -0.28 -12.57 -12.11
N ILE A 302 0.64 -12.34 -13.06
CA ILE A 302 1.80 -13.20 -13.33
C ILE A 302 2.87 -12.97 -12.27
N PHE A 303 3.09 -11.71 -11.87
CA PHE A 303 4.02 -11.35 -10.80
C PHE A 303 3.67 -12.07 -9.48
N ILE A 304 2.39 -12.10 -9.11
CA ILE A 304 1.92 -12.84 -7.93
C ILE A 304 2.13 -14.35 -8.10
N SER A 305 1.86 -14.90 -9.29
CA SER A 305 2.15 -16.31 -9.56
C SER A 305 3.64 -16.63 -9.42
N LEU A 306 4.52 -15.73 -9.87
CA LEU A 306 5.97 -15.88 -9.74
C LEU A 306 6.39 -15.91 -8.26
N MET A 307 5.82 -15.04 -7.43
CA MET A 307 6.06 -15.00 -5.98
C MET A 307 5.58 -16.29 -5.29
N LYS A 308 4.40 -16.78 -5.69
CA LYS A 308 3.83 -18.02 -5.14
C LYS A 308 4.69 -19.22 -5.45
N ASP A 309 5.12 -19.35 -6.70
CA ASP A 309 5.84 -20.50 -7.22
C ASP A 309 7.34 -20.54 -6.88
N SER A 310 7.90 -19.42 -6.41
CA SER A 310 9.29 -19.37 -5.96
C SER A 310 9.54 -20.30 -4.76
N ILE A 311 10.80 -20.43 -4.35
CA ILE A 311 11.18 -21.04 -3.06
C ILE A 311 10.59 -20.27 -1.85
N GLN A 312 10.81 -20.81 -0.64
CA GLN A 312 10.27 -20.27 0.60
C GLN A 312 10.74 -18.85 0.91
N ASP A 313 12.02 -18.57 0.68
CA ASP A 313 12.60 -17.23 0.89
C ASP A 313 12.37 -16.35 -0.33
N ILE A 314 11.88 -15.13 -0.10
CA ILE A 314 11.68 -14.13 -1.14
C ILE A 314 12.19 -12.76 -0.67
N LEU A 315 12.86 -12.00 -1.55
CA LEU A 315 13.32 -10.65 -1.24
C LEU A 315 12.50 -9.61 -2.00
N LEU A 316 11.83 -8.73 -1.28
CA LEU A 316 10.91 -7.74 -1.84
C LEU A 316 11.21 -6.33 -1.33
N THR A 317 10.67 -5.32 -2.03
CA THR A 317 10.52 -3.95 -1.52
C THR A 317 9.21 -3.33 -2.01
N GLY A 318 8.77 -2.29 -1.31
CA GLY A 318 7.56 -1.54 -1.62
C GLY A 318 6.32 -2.11 -0.94
N ASP A 319 5.45 -1.20 -0.51
CA ASP A 319 4.30 -1.52 0.33
C ASP A 319 3.33 -2.51 -0.35
N GLN A 320 3.14 -2.37 -1.66
CA GLN A 320 2.24 -3.23 -2.42
C GLN A 320 2.77 -4.66 -2.61
N SER A 321 4.07 -4.83 -2.84
CA SER A 321 4.63 -6.17 -3.01
C SER A 321 4.58 -6.95 -1.69
N LEU A 322 4.77 -6.25 -0.56
CA LEU A 322 4.62 -6.81 0.77
C LEU A 322 3.18 -7.28 1.02
N THR A 323 2.17 -6.43 0.76
CA THR A 323 0.78 -6.85 0.96
C THR A 323 0.34 -7.94 -0.01
N ASP A 324 0.85 -7.95 -1.24
CA ASP A 324 0.58 -9.01 -2.22
C ASP A 324 1.14 -10.37 -1.78
N ILE A 325 2.40 -10.45 -1.33
CA ILE A 325 2.98 -11.72 -0.86
C ILE A 325 2.25 -12.24 0.39
N LEU A 326 1.93 -11.35 1.33
CA LEU A 326 1.21 -11.73 2.56
C LEU A 326 -0.20 -12.22 2.27
N SER A 327 -0.85 -11.66 1.24
CA SER A 327 -2.16 -12.10 0.80
C SER A 327 -2.11 -13.45 0.08
N CYS A 328 -1.11 -13.70 -0.77
CA CYS A 328 -1.05 -14.94 -1.56
C CYS A 328 -0.50 -16.14 -0.78
N CYS A 329 0.46 -15.87 0.11
CA CYS A 329 1.46 -16.86 0.47
C CYS A 329 1.93 -16.69 1.92
N LYS A 330 1.00 -16.88 2.85
CA LYS A 330 1.15 -16.63 4.31
C LYS A 330 2.27 -17.43 5.01
N GLU A 331 2.84 -18.42 4.34
CA GLU A 331 3.92 -19.25 4.89
C GLU A 331 5.31 -18.78 4.43
N LYS A 332 5.38 -17.96 3.38
CA LYS A 332 6.65 -17.51 2.80
C LYS A 332 7.47 -16.69 3.79
N ARG A 333 8.79 -16.88 3.73
CA ARG A 333 9.76 -16.07 4.47
C ARG A 333 10.09 -14.84 3.65
N VAL A 334 9.35 -13.77 3.95
CA VAL A 334 9.55 -12.47 3.31
C VAL A 334 10.76 -11.80 3.94
N TRP A 335 11.69 -11.42 3.07
CA TRP A 335 12.80 -10.52 3.35
C TRP A 335 12.48 -9.19 2.68
N TYR A 336 12.76 -8.09 3.37
CA TYR A 336 12.30 -6.76 2.96
C TYR A 336 13.45 -5.78 2.90
N GLN A 337 13.66 -5.17 1.73
CA GLN A 337 14.52 -4.01 1.61
C GLN A 337 13.78 -2.80 2.17
N ILE A 338 14.28 -2.26 3.29
CA ILE A 338 13.74 -1.04 3.88
C ILE A 338 14.11 0.14 2.99
N ALA A 339 13.11 0.76 2.37
CA ALA A 339 13.30 2.02 1.67
C ALA A 339 13.54 3.15 2.69
N PRO A 340 14.51 4.07 2.45
CA PRO A 340 14.83 5.11 3.41
C PRO A 340 13.68 6.06 3.79
N TRP A 341 12.71 6.24 2.89
CA TRP A 341 11.50 7.04 3.07
C TRP A 341 10.32 6.24 3.67
N LYS A 342 10.53 4.98 4.08
CA LYS A 342 9.52 4.10 4.71
C LYS A 342 9.99 3.56 6.07
N LYS A 343 10.79 4.34 6.80
CA LYS A 343 11.32 3.96 8.12
C LYS A 343 10.21 3.68 9.14
N GLY A 344 9.12 4.44 9.11
CA GLY A 344 7.97 4.24 9.99
C GLY A 344 7.36 2.85 9.84
N LEU A 345 6.99 2.48 8.60
CA LEU A 345 6.47 1.14 8.30
C LEU A 345 7.45 0.05 8.73
N ALA A 346 8.74 0.19 8.41
CA ALA A 346 9.75 -0.80 8.79
C ALA A 346 9.90 -0.96 10.30
N TYR A 347 9.86 0.14 11.06
CA TYR A 347 9.90 0.11 12.52
C TYR A 347 8.69 -0.63 13.11
N HIS A 348 7.48 -0.29 12.67
CA HIS A 348 6.26 -0.96 13.15
C HIS A 348 6.19 -2.43 12.74
N LEU A 349 6.60 -2.75 11.50
CA LEU A 349 6.75 -4.12 11.07
C LEU A 349 7.73 -4.85 12.01
N SER A 350 8.91 -4.31 12.30
CA SER A 350 9.90 -4.98 13.15
C SER A 350 9.41 -5.32 14.56
N LYS A 351 8.42 -4.58 15.08
CA LYS A 351 7.80 -4.83 16.39
C LYS A 351 6.68 -5.87 16.34
N GLN A 352 5.92 -5.92 15.25
CA GLN A 352 4.69 -6.70 15.17
C GLN A 352 4.80 -7.95 14.29
N VAL A 353 5.78 -8.00 13.39
CA VAL A 353 6.01 -9.17 12.54
C VAL A 353 6.82 -10.21 13.28
N PRO A 354 6.58 -11.51 13.03
CA PRO A 354 7.35 -12.59 13.65
C PRO A 354 8.85 -12.59 13.24
N ASN A 355 9.22 -11.81 12.22
CA ASN A 355 10.60 -11.68 11.76
C ASN A 355 11.38 -10.60 12.54
N LYS A 356 12.04 -10.98 13.63
CA LYS A 356 12.90 -10.09 14.44
C LYS A 356 14.04 -9.38 13.69
N PHE A 357 14.38 -9.86 12.48
CA PHE A 357 15.45 -9.30 11.66
C PHE A 357 15.03 -8.06 10.87
N TYR A 358 13.76 -7.68 10.91
CA TYR A 358 13.27 -6.44 10.29
C TYR A 358 13.73 -5.17 11.02
N SER A 359 14.28 -5.30 12.23
CA SER A 359 14.69 -4.18 13.09
C SER A 359 15.87 -3.37 12.56
N THR A 360 16.66 -3.90 11.61
CA THR A 360 17.80 -3.18 11.05
C THR A 360 17.88 -3.31 9.52
N PHE A 361 18.41 -2.26 8.87
CA PHE A 361 18.79 -2.31 7.45
C PHE A 361 19.76 -3.47 7.16
N LYS A 362 20.60 -3.88 8.12
CA LYS A 362 21.60 -4.92 7.89
C LYS A 362 20.97 -6.32 7.79
N THR A 363 19.89 -6.57 8.52
CA THR A 363 19.34 -7.92 8.69
C THR A 363 18.01 -8.14 7.98
N SER A 364 17.30 -7.07 7.62
CA SER A 364 15.96 -7.11 6.98
C SER A 364 15.96 -7.78 5.61
N CYS A 365 17.11 -7.79 4.93
CA CYS A 365 17.30 -8.40 3.62
C CYS A 365 17.72 -9.88 3.64
N GLY A 366 17.92 -10.48 4.82
CA GLY A 366 18.41 -11.85 4.92
C GLY A 366 19.67 -11.93 5.78
N THR A 367 19.82 -13.05 6.49
CA THR A 367 20.98 -13.31 7.32
C THR A 367 21.19 -14.81 7.49
N LEU A 368 22.44 -15.25 7.63
CA LEU A 368 22.72 -16.66 7.91
C LEU A 368 22.14 -17.14 9.25
N LYS A 369 21.82 -16.21 10.16
CA LYS A 369 21.20 -16.50 11.46
C LYS A 369 19.72 -16.91 11.37
N SER A 370 19.08 -16.75 10.20
CA SER A 370 17.64 -16.97 10.05
C SER A 370 17.24 -18.22 9.27
N ILE A 371 18.22 -19.04 8.85
CA ILE A 371 17.99 -20.21 7.98
C ILE A 371 16.97 -21.19 8.55
N ASN A 372 16.87 -21.29 9.89
CA ASN A 372 15.97 -22.22 10.59
C ASN A 372 14.70 -21.56 11.14
N ILE A 373 14.39 -20.32 10.73
CA ILE A 373 13.23 -19.61 11.26
C ILE A 373 12.01 -19.95 10.43
N ASN A 374 10.94 -20.31 11.13
CA ASN A 374 9.61 -20.39 10.56
C ASN A 374 8.86 -19.08 10.88
N ILE A 375 8.26 -18.46 9.87
CA ILE A 375 7.55 -17.19 9.98
C ILE A 375 6.10 -17.48 9.59
N ASP A 376 5.18 -17.40 10.55
CA ASP A 376 3.75 -17.53 10.28
C ASP A 376 3.07 -16.15 10.33
N TRP A 377 2.57 -15.72 9.18
CA TRP A 377 1.93 -14.42 9.02
C TRP A 377 0.45 -14.41 9.42
N LYS A 378 -0.17 -15.56 9.75
CA LYS A 378 -1.63 -15.66 10.00
C LYS A 378 -2.13 -14.73 11.09
N ASN A 379 -1.47 -14.73 12.26
CA ASN A 379 -1.88 -13.86 13.38
C ASN A 379 -1.69 -12.38 13.03
N PHE A 380 -0.52 -12.04 12.47
CA PHE A 380 -0.22 -10.68 12.03
C PHE A 380 -1.26 -10.14 11.05
N ILE A 381 -1.61 -10.93 10.02
CA ILE A 381 -2.63 -10.59 9.03
C ILE A 381 -3.98 -10.37 9.70
N ARG A 382 -4.40 -11.27 10.60
CA ARG A 382 -5.69 -11.16 11.29
C ARG A 382 -5.80 -9.88 12.12
N GLU A 383 -4.71 -9.50 12.80
CA GLU A 383 -4.68 -8.33 13.68
C GLU A 383 -4.57 -7.01 12.90
N ASN A 384 -3.88 -7.04 11.75
CA ASN A 384 -3.61 -5.88 10.91
C ASN A 384 -4.39 -5.93 9.59
N ASP A 385 -5.63 -6.45 9.57
CA ASP A 385 -6.47 -6.49 8.36
C ASP A 385 -7.33 -5.22 8.26
N PHE A 386 -7.04 -4.37 7.28
CA PHE A 386 -7.85 -3.17 7.02
C PHE A 386 -9.31 -3.49 6.74
N ARG A 387 -9.61 -4.68 6.21
CA ARG A 387 -11.00 -5.07 5.90
C ARG A 387 -11.86 -5.24 7.14
N ILE A 388 -11.24 -5.39 8.31
CA ILE A 388 -11.94 -5.49 9.58
C ILE A 388 -12.12 -4.09 10.17
N HIS A 389 -11.00 -3.40 10.45
CA HIS A 389 -11.04 -2.13 11.18
C HIS A 389 -11.47 -0.96 10.30
N GLY A 390 -11.01 -0.93 9.06
CA GLY A 390 -11.41 0.05 8.04
C GLY A 390 -12.90 -0.05 7.71
N LYS A 391 -13.43 -1.26 7.54
CA LYS A 391 -14.86 -1.48 7.33
C LYS A 391 -15.70 -0.97 8.51
N LYS A 392 -15.30 -1.28 9.74
CA LYS A 392 -16.01 -0.78 10.93
C LYS A 392 -16.09 0.76 10.95
N ARG A 393 -15.01 1.45 10.58
CA ARG A 393 -15.00 2.91 10.47
C ARG A 393 -15.89 3.41 9.34
N MET A 394 -15.83 2.76 8.17
CA MET A 394 -16.66 3.12 7.02
C MET A 394 -18.17 2.89 7.28
N ASP A 395 -18.53 1.79 7.95
CA ASP A 395 -19.91 1.50 8.39
C ASP A 395 -20.44 2.66 9.26
N SER A 396 -19.60 3.13 10.19
CA SER A 396 -19.94 4.25 11.08
C SER A 396 -20.11 5.58 10.34
N ILE A 397 -19.27 5.83 9.32
CA ILE A 397 -19.38 7.01 8.46
C ILE A 397 -20.70 7.00 7.68
N ILE A 398 -21.06 5.87 7.05
CA ILE A 398 -22.32 5.74 6.30
C ILE A 398 -23.53 6.05 7.19
N LEU A 399 -23.56 5.48 8.40
CA LEU A 399 -24.63 5.74 9.36
C LEU A 399 -24.70 7.22 9.76
N GLY A 400 -23.54 7.86 9.99
CA GLY A 400 -23.46 9.29 10.29
C GLY A 400 -23.98 10.17 9.14
N ILE A 401 -23.63 9.85 7.90
CA ILE A 401 -24.13 10.54 6.70
C ILE A 401 -25.65 10.39 6.56
N ASN A 402 -26.18 9.19 6.78
CA ASN A 402 -27.63 8.98 6.75
C ASN A 402 -28.36 9.80 7.81
N GLN A 403 -27.77 9.96 8.99
CA GLN A 403 -28.34 10.80 10.05
C GLN A 403 -28.30 12.29 9.69
N LEU A 404 -27.23 12.76 9.06
CA LEU A 404 -27.15 14.12 8.51
C LEU A 404 -28.23 14.36 7.45
N LYS A 405 -28.40 13.42 6.51
CA LYS A 405 -29.42 13.49 5.44
C LYS A 405 -30.85 13.52 5.99
N LYS A 406 -31.14 12.72 7.01
CA LYS A 406 -32.43 12.68 7.71
C LYS A 406 -32.69 13.94 8.56
N SER A 407 -31.90 14.99 8.40
CA SER A 407 -32.05 16.29 9.06
C SER A 407 -31.96 16.24 10.58
N ASN A 408 -31.06 15.44 11.13
CA ASN A 408 -30.76 15.52 12.56
C ASN A 408 -30.20 16.92 12.90
N GLN A 409 -31.00 17.74 13.58
CA GLN A 409 -30.69 19.13 13.87
C GLN A 409 -29.41 19.28 14.72
N TYR A 410 -29.15 18.33 15.62
CA TYR A 410 -27.94 18.35 16.44
C TYR A 410 -26.68 18.20 15.61
N LEU A 411 -26.68 17.30 14.62
CA LEU A 411 -25.52 17.11 13.74
C LEU A 411 -25.32 18.29 12.78
N LYS A 412 -26.41 18.91 12.30
CA LYS A 412 -26.32 20.15 11.51
C LYS A 412 -25.73 21.30 12.31
N ASN A 413 -26.20 21.49 13.54
CA ASN A 413 -25.68 22.52 14.44
C ASN A 413 -24.21 22.26 14.80
N LEU A 414 -23.85 20.99 15.03
CA LEU A 414 -22.46 20.58 15.26
C LEU A 414 -21.56 20.96 14.07
N LEU A 415 -21.98 20.61 12.84
CA LEU A 415 -21.25 20.98 11.62
C LEU A 415 -21.08 22.49 11.50
N HIS A 416 -22.15 23.25 11.77
CA HIS A 416 -22.09 24.69 11.74
C HIS A 416 -21.08 25.25 12.76
N ILE A 417 -21.10 24.75 14.00
CA ILE A 417 -20.17 25.18 15.04
C ILE A 417 -18.72 24.88 14.64
N ILE A 418 -18.44 23.68 14.15
CA ILE A 418 -17.09 23.25 13.77
C ILE A 418 -16.58 24.02 12.55
N ASN A 419 -17.44 24.40 11.60
CA ASN A 419 -17.01 25.17 10.44
C ASN A 419 -16.74 26.66 10.76
N HIS A 420 -17.34 27.21 11.82
CA HIS A 420 -17.29 28.64 12.15
C HIS A 420 -16.56 28.94 13.47
N SER A 421 -15.85 27.97 14.03
CA SER A 421 -15.03 28.17 15.22
C SER A 421 -13.55 28.05 14.83
N ARG A 422 -12.72 28.90 15.42
CA ARG A 422 -11.28 28.94 15.17
C ARG A 422 -10.49 28.08 16.16
N TYR A 423 -11.00 27.93 17.38
CA TYR A 423 -10.33 27.30 18.50
C TYR A 423 -11.21 26.19 19.11
N LEU A 424 -10.56 25.16 19.65
CA LEU A 424 -11.21 23.98 20.22
C LEU A 424 -12.12 24.35 21.38
N GLU A 425 -11.64 25.18 22.29
CA GLU A 425 -12.36 25.60 23.51
C GLU A 425 -13.63 26.37 23.14
N THR A 426 -13.54 27.20 22.10
CA THR A 426 -14.69 27.95 21.58
C THR A 426 -15.73 27.02 20.97
N ALA A 427 -15.30 26.03 20.18
CA ALA A 427 -16.19 25.03 19.60
C ALA A 427 -16.87 24.18 20.70
N GLN A 428 -16.10 23.65 21.65
CA GLN A 428 -16.60 22.86 22.78
C GLN A 428 -17.61 23.64 23.62
N THR A 429 -17.34 24.91 23.91
CA THR A 429 -18.27 25.78 24.64
C THR A 429 -19.60 25.94 23.91
N LYS A 430 -19.57 26.17 22.59
CA LYS A 430 -20.78 26.27 21.76
C LYS A 430 -21.53 24.93 21.69
N ILE A 431 -20.82 23.80 21.56
CA ILE A 431 -21.40 22.45 21.53
C ILE A 431 -22.09 22.13 22.86
N ASN A 432 -21.48 22.48 23.99
CA ASN A 432 -22.08 22.27 25.31
C ASN A 432 -23.36 23.07 25.54
N LYS A 433 -23.51 24.21 24.86
CA LYS A 433 -24.70 25.07 24.90
C LYS A 433 -25.84 24.65 23.97
N LEU A 434 -25.64 23.64 23.12
CA LEU A 434 -26.72 23.07 22.31
C LEU A 434 -27.88 22.59 23.22
N LYS A 435 -29.11 22.85 22.78
CA LYS A 435 -30.36 22.46 23.45
C LYS A 435 -31.12 21.50 22.54
#